data_AF-A0A2Z6NDX8-F1
#
_entry.id   AF-A0A2Z6NDX8-F1
#
_cell.length_a   1.000
_cell.length_b   1.000
_cell.length_c   1.000
_cell.angle_alpha   90.00
_cell.angle_beta   90.00
_cell.angle_gamma   90.00
#
_symmetry.space_group_name_H-M   'P 1'
#
loop_
_entity.id
_entity.type
_entity.pdbx_description
1 polymer ?
#
loop_
_entity_poly.entity_id
_entity_poly.type
_entity_poly.pdbx_seq_one_letter_code
_entity_poly.pdbx_strand_id
1 'polypeptide(L)'
;MSKENSSPIASFIIRILSYGANSKILTQSEIKDKVLSNKDCFVWDIEVPLPGKFIIDIEFLDLKTICTKGEEACSIWSNGFIQKIQNATALESLGRMIREGIYTDITINVNSEGSIKAHRAILASQSPVFRSMFSHNVKETDLSIINIEDMSIEACQTFINFLYGTVNDDKFLMHRLDLLHAADKYDIHDLREACQKSLQEDIDAKNVLERLQLASFYGLTKLKISCMQYLVKFGKIYDVQGDLTTFLQTADRDLICEVFHQILDARKK
;
A
#
# COMPACT_ATOMS: atom_id res chain seq x y z
N MET A 1 5.06 13.29 12.83
CA MET A 1 6.38 12.68 12.56
C MET A 1 6.85 13.23 11.23
N SER A 2 7.89 14.07 11.25
CA SER A 2 8.49 14.70 10.08
C SER A 2 9.11 13.63 9.18
N LYS A 3 8.73 13.61 7.90
CA LYS A 3 9.42 12.83 6.87
C LYS A 3 10.88 13.26 6.87
N GLU A 4 11.79 12.39 7.29
CA GLU A 4 13.21 12.57 7.00
C GLU A 4 13.37 12.47 5.48
N ASN A 5 13.42 13.64 4.83
CA ASN A 5 13.84 13.73 3.45
C ASN A 5 15.31 13.31 3.41
N SER A 6 15.57 12.11 2.93
CA SER A 6 16.91 11.69 2.52
C SER A 6 17.53 12.73 1.59
N SER A 7 18.77 13.14 1.84
CA SER A 7 19.50 14.06 0.97
C SER A 7 19.62 13.50 -0.46
N PRO A 8 19.33 14.29 -1.50
CA PRO A 8 19.47 13.83 -2.88
C PRO A 8 20.93 13.60 -3.23
N ILE A 9 21.19 12.72 -4.20
CA ILE A 9 22.52 12.33 -4.66
C ILE A 9 22.67 12.80 -6.11
N ALA A 10 23.66 13.61 -6.42
CA ALA A 10 23.87 14.14 -7.76
C ALA A 10 25.20 13.67 -8.37
N SER A 11 25.16 13.36 -9.65
CA SER A 11 26.33 13.20 -10.51
C SER A 11 26.32 14.36 -11.50
N PHE A 12 27.43 15.08 -11.64
CA PHE A 12 27.51 16.26 -12.51
C PHE A 12 28.95 16.52 -12.96
N ILE A 13 29.08 17.18 -14.11
CA ILE A 13 30.33 17.74 -14.58
C ILE A 13 30.32 19.23 -14.24
N ILE A 14 31.36 19.70 -13.57
CA ILE A 14 31.57 21.13 -13.34
C ILE A 14 32.74 21.61 -14.21
N ARG A 15 32.55 22.72 -14.92
CA ARG A 15 33.54 23.30 -15.83
C ARG A 15 33.72 24.79 -15.55
N ILE A 16 34.93 25.28 -15.76
CA ILE A 16 35.22 26.71 -15.81
C ILE A 16 35.49 27.08 -17.24
N LEU A 17 34.76 28.06 -17.77
CA LEU A 17 34.91 28.56 -19.12
C LEU A 17 35.45 30.00 -19.11
N SER A 18 36.28 30.34 -20.10
CA SER A 18 36.70 31.72 -20.32
C SER A 18 35.53 32.59 -20.78
N TYR A 19 35.41 33.82 -20.28
CA TYR A 19 34.38 34.76 -20.70
C TYR A 19 34.71 35.39 -22.07
N GLY A 20 33.87 35.19 -23.10
CA GLY A 20 34.05 35.76 -24.44
C GLY A 20 33.28 35.01 -25.53
N ALA A 21 33.34 35.49 -26.78
CA ALA A 21 32.58 34.94 -27.92
C ALA A 21 32.93 33.47 -28.25
N ASN A 22 34.12 33.00 -27.89
CA ASN A 22 34.55 31.60 -27.98
C ASN A 22 34.99 31.12 -26.60
N SER A 23 34.03 30.79 -25.74
CA SER A 23 34.28 30.27 -24.40
C SER A 23 35.07 28.96 -24.46
N LYS A 24 36.31 28.98 -23.98
CA LYS A 24 37.17 27.80 -23.86
C LYS A 24 37.07 27.20 -22.47
N ILE A 25 37.02 25.87 -22.38
CA ILE A 25 37.12 25.15 -21.10
C ILE A 25 38.54 25.36 -20.54
N LEU A 26 38.62 25.98 -19.37
CA LEU A 26 39.86 26.22 -18.62
C LEU A 26 40.19 25.02 -17.72
N THR A 27 39.17 24.44 -17.09
CA THR A 27 39.28 23.22 -16.29
C THR A 27 37.90 22.57 -16.16
N GLN A 28 37.88 21.26 -15.89
CA GLN A 28 36.66 20.52 -15.61
C GLN A 28 36.91 19.40 -14.60
N SER A 29 35.86 19.02 -13.87
CA SER A 29 35.85 17.86 -12.97
C SER A 29 34.53 17.10 -13.10
N GLU A 30 34.59 15.78 -13.02
CA GLU A 30 33.42 14.91 -13.00
C GLU A 30 33.18 14.44 -11.56
N ILE A 31 32.01 14.77 -11.03
CA ILE A 31 31.58 14.40 -9.69
C ILE A 31 30.53 13.31 -9.85
N LYS A 32 30.74 12.17 -9.19
CA LYS A 32 29.78 11.05 -9.17
C LYS A 32 29.21 10.85 -7.78
N ASP A 33 27.92 10.57 -7.73
CA ASP A 33 27.18 10.14 -6.54
C ASP A 33 27.42 11.03 -5.30
N LYS A 34 27.46 12.35 -5.49
CA LYS A 34 27.64 13.31 -4.39
C LYS A 34 26.34 13.54 -3.67
N VAL A 35 26.30 13.24 -2.38
CA VAL A 35 25.20 13.61 -1.48
C VAL A 35 25.13 15.13 -1.36
N LEU A 36 24.00 15.71 -1.71
CA LEU A 36 23.70 17.13 -1.56
C LEU A 36 23.05 17.34 -0.18
N SER A 37 23.84 17.84 0.76
CA SER A 37 23.39 18.15 2.12
C SER A 37 23.41 19.67 2.33
N ASN A 38 22.41 20.23 3.03
CA ASN A 38 22.40 21.64 3.41
C ASN A 38 23.48 21.98 4.47
N LYS A 39 24.18 20.97 4.99
CA LYS A 39 25.20 21.12 6.04
C LYS A 39 26.63 21.04 5.52
N ASP A 40 26.83 20.45 4.34
CA ASP A 40 28.14 20.24 3.74
C ASP A 40 28.28 21.07 2.45
N CYS A 41 29.18 22.05 2.47
CA CYS A 41 29.56 22.78 1.27
C CYS A 41 30.40 21.89 0.34
N PHE A 42 30.06 21.84 -0.95
CA PHE A 42 30.95 21.28 -1.96
C PHE A 42 32.06 22.29 -2.28
N VAL A 43 33.31 21.87 -2.10
CA VAL A 43 34.50 22.65 -2.44
C VAL A 43 35.23 21.94 -3.56
N TRP A 44 35.50 22.67 -4.65
CA TRP A 44 36.32 22.22 -5.77
C TRP A 44 37.54 23.12 -5.87
N ASP A 45 38.71 22.58 -5.56
CA ASP A 45 39.97 23.29 -5.67
C ASP A 45 40.38 23.46 -7.14
N ILE A 46 40.78 24.67 -7.50
CA ILE A 46 41.09 25.06 -8.87
C ILE A 46 42.56 25.46 -8.94
N GLU A 47 43.36 24.66 -9.63
CA GLU A 47 44.81 24.89 -9.75
C GLU A 47 45.20 25.69 -11.01
N VAL A 48 44.22 26.22 -11.74
CA VAL A 48 44.45 27.00 -12.98
C VAL A 48 44.32 28.50 -12.76
N PRO A 49 45.12 29.35 -13.44
CA PRO A 49 44.96 30.79 -13.40
C PRO A 49 43.58 31.21 -13.91
N LEU A 50 42.80 31.89 -13.07
CA LEU A 50 41.46 32.36 -13.44
C LEU A 50 41.53 33.77 -14.07
N PRO A 51 40.91 33.98 -15.25
CA PRO A 51 40.76 35.31 -15.81
C PRO A 51 39.80 36.16 -14.96
N GLY A 52 39.86 37.49 -15.09
CA GLY A 52 39.00 38.40 -14.31
C GLY A 52 37.49 38.18 -14.48
N LYS A 53 37.06 37.60 -15.61
CA LYS A 53 35.70 37.10 -15.82
C LYS A 53 35.74 35.66 -16.34
N PHE A 54 34.95 34.80 -15.73
CA PHE A 54 34.80 33.39 -16.10
C PHE A 54 33.35 32.96 -15.93
N ILE A 55 33.00 31.81 -16.50
CA ILE A 55 31.69 31.17 -16.38
C ILE A 55 31.89 29.84 -15.67
N ILE A 56 31.05 29.55 -14.68
CA ILE A 56 30.94 28.20 -14.10
C ILE A 56 29.77 27.52 -14.80
N ASP A 57 30.08 26.46 -15.54
CA ASP A 57 29.09 25.60 -16.21
C ASP A 57 28.93 24.32 -15.39
N ILE A 58 27.69 23.92 -15.12
CA ILE A 58 27.36 22.71 -14.38
C ILE A 58 26.39 21.89 -15.23
N GLU A 59 26.84 20.71 -15.65
CA GLU A 59 26.03 19.75 -16.40
C GLU A 59 25.68 18.57 -15.50
N PHE A 60 24.40 18.42 -15.15
CA PHE A 60 23.93 17.29 -14.35
C PHE A 60 23.84 16.02 -15.20
N LEU A 61 24.53 14.96 -14.76
CA LEU A 61 24.59 13.63 -15.38
C LEU A 61 23.66 12.61 -14.74
N ASP A 62 23.34 12.76 -13.46
CA ASP A 62 22.28 12.04 -12.75
C ASP A 62 21.81 12.83 -11.53
N LEU A 63 20.55 12.67 -11.16
CA LEU A 63 20.03 13.11 -9.87
C LEU A 63 19.19 11.97 -9.30
N LYS A 64 19.63 11.41 -8.17
CA LYS A 64 18.97 10.30 -7.50
C LYS A 64 18.32 10.75 -6.20
N THR A 65 17.17 10.17 -5.88
CA THR A 65 16.52 10.33 -4.57
C THR A 65 16.31 8.96 -3.95
N ILE A 66 16.36 8.87 -2.62
CA ILE A 66 16.01 7.63 -1.93
C ILE A 66 14.49 7.53 -1.94
N CYS A 67 13.97 6.49 -2.59
CA CYS A 67 12.54 6.25 -2.63
C CYS A 67 12.10 5.70 -1.27
N THR A 68 10.96 6.15 -0.74
CA THR A 68 10.47 5.76 0.59
C THR A 68 10.13 4.27 0.75
N LYS A 69 10.33 3.46 -0.30
CA LYS A 69 10.05 2.02 -0.35
C LYS A 69 11.27 1.15 -0.68
N GLY A 70 12.46 1.71 -0.86
CA GLY A 70 13.67 0.95 -1.20
C GLY A 70 14.93 1.60 -0.66
N GLU A 71 15.89 0.78 -0.22
CA GLU A 71 17.19 1.24 0.32
C GLU A 71 18.11 1.82 -0.77
N GLU A 72 17.77 1.64 -2.06
CA GLU A 72 18.56 2.11 -3.19
C GLU A 72 18.07 3.47 -3.74
N ALA A 73 19.01 4.36 -4.05
CA ALA A 73 18.73 5.66 -4.67
C ALA A 73 18.39 5.49 -6.15
N CYS A 74 17.24 6.00 -6.59
CA CYS A 74 16.78 5.90 -7.98
C CYS A 74 16.95 7.22 -8.73
N SER A 75 17.38 7.16 -10.00
CA SER A 75 17.44 8.34 -10.87
C SER A 75 16.05 8.95 -11.06
N ILE A 76 15.94 10.27 -10.91
CA ILE A 76 14.70 11.01 -11.16
C ILE A 76 14.32 11.03 -12.64
N TRP A 77 15.26 10.77 -13.55
CA TRP A 77 15.00 10.75 -14.99
C TRP A 77 14.57 9.38 -15.48
N SER A 78 14.89 8.32 -14.74
CA SER A 78 14.23 7.01 -14.84
C SER A 78 12.81 7.01 -14.26
N ASN A 79 12.26 8.20 -13.97
CA ASN A 79 10.93 8.40 -13.41
C ASN A 79 9.96 7.42 -14.05
N GLY A 80 9.31 6.61 -13.23
CA GLY A 80 8.44 5.50 -13.62
C GLY A 80 7.17 5.93 -14.37
N PHE A 81 7.23 6.96 -15.22
CA PHE A 81 6.24 7.33 -16.22
C PHE A 81 5.92 6.16 -17.14
N ILE A 82 6.94 5.50 -17.69
CA ILE A 82 6.77 4.30 -18.51
C ILE A 82 6.13 3.19 -17.67
N GLN A 83 6.62 2.94 -16.46
CA GLN A 83 6.04 1.96 -15.54
C GLN A 83 4.57 2.28 -15.19
N LYS A 84 4.24 3.56 -14.98
CA LYS A 84 2.88 4.02 -14.65
C LYS A 84 1.94 3.81 -15.82
N ILE A 85 2.36 4.12 -17.04
CA ILE A 85 1.60 3.83 -18.25
C ILE A 85 1.40 2.33 -18.39
N GLN A 86 2.47 1.54 -18.27
CA GLN A 86 2.41 0.08 -18.38
C GLN A 86 1.46 -0.53 -17.34
N ASN A 87 1.54 -0.10 -16.09
CA ASN A 87 0.64 -0.55 -15.02
C ASN A 87 -0.81 -0.17 -15.31
N ALA A 88 -1.08 1.07 -15.73
CA ALA A 88 -2.44 1.52 -16.06
C ALA A 88 -3.02 0.75 -17.25
N THR A 89 -2.24 0.54 -18.32
CA THR A 89 -2.65 -0.24 -19.49
C THR A 89 -2.89 -1.71 -19.15
N ALA A 90 -2.04 -2.30 -18.30
CA ALA A 90 -2.23 -3.67 -17.82
C ALA A 90 -3.50 -3.81 -16.98
N LEU A 91 -3.74 -2.90 -16.03
CA LEU A 91 -4.95 -2.89 -15.20
C LEU A 91 -6.22 -2.69 -16.04
N GLU A 92 -6.22 -1.80 -17.02
CA GLU A 92 -7.37 -1.66 -17.93
C GLU A 92 -7.59 -2.93 -18.76
N SER A 93 -6.52 -3.61 -19.16
CA SER A 93 -6.62 -4.88 -19.89
C SER A 93 -7.23 -5.99 -19.02
N LEU A 94 -6.81 -6.11 -17.76
CA LEU A 94 -7.41 -7.03 -16.79
C LEU A 94 -8.87 -6.67 -16.50
N GLY A 95 -9.18 -5.39 -16.37
CA GLY A 95 -10.55 -4.88 -16.24
C GLY A 95 -11.43 -5.25 -17.42
N ARG A 96 -10.91 -5.13 -18.64
CA ARG A 96 -11.62 -5.56 -19.84
C ARG A 96 -11.86 -7.07 -19.85
N MET A 97 -10.85 -7.87 -19.48
CA MET A 97 -10.99 -9.33 -19.42
C MET A 97 -12.14 -9.76 -18.50
N ILE A 98 -12.28 -9.16 -17.31
CA ILE A 98 -13.36 -9.51 -16.38
C ILE A 98 -14.73 -8.97 -16.82
N ARG A 99 -14.81 -7.73 -17.33
CA ARG A 99 -16.09 -7.13 -17.77
C ARG A 99 -16.68 -7.83 -18.99
N GLU A 100 -15.85 -8.17 -19.97
CA GLU A 100 -16.27 -8.78 -21.23
C GLU A 100 -16.22 -10.31 -21.17
N GLY A 101 -15.69 -10.90 -20.09
CA GLY A 101 -15.59 -12.35 -19.90
C GLY A 101 -14.61 -13.03 -20.86
N ILE A 102 -13.62 -12.30 -21.37
CA ILE A 102 -12.67 -12.77 -22.40
C ILE A 102 -11.84 -13.93 -21.85
N TYR A 103 -12.02 -15.14 -22.39
CA TYR A 103 -11.31 -16.36 -21.99
C TYR A 103 -11.43 -16.75 -20.51
N THR A 104 -12.56 -16.40 -19.87
CA THR A 104 -12.87 -16.89 -18.53
C THR A 104 -12.96 -18.43 -18.51
N ASP A 105 -12.33 -19.05 -17.52
CA ASP A 105 -12.16 -20.52 -17.42
C ASP A 105 -12.72 -21.09 -16.11
N ILE A 106 -13.36 -20.26 -15.28
CA ILE A 106 -14.03 -20.64 -14.04
C ILE A 106 -15.29 -19.80 -13.82
N THR A 107 -16.30 -20.42 -13.22
CA THR A 107 -17.53 -19.76 -12.75
C THR A 107 -17.62 -19.86 -11.23
N ILE A 108 -17.89 -18.76 -10.57
CA ILE A 108 -18.04 -18.63 -9.13
C ILE A 108 -19.52 -18.43 -8.85
N ASN A 109 -20.21 -19.44 -8.33
CA ASN A 109 -21.58 -19.29 -7.87
C ASN A 109 -21.59 -18.61 -6.50
N VAL A 110 -22.44 -17.61 -6.35
CA VAL A 110 -22.60 -16.87 -5.11
C VAL A 110 -24.00 -17.11 -4.57
N ASN A 111 -24.10 -17.97 -3.56
CA ASN A 111 -25.36 -18.41 -2.97
C ASN A 111 -26.38 -18.81 -4.07
N SER A 112 -27.64 -18.40 -3.90
CA SER A 112 -28.68 -18.45 -4.92
C SER A 112 -28.86 -17.10 -5.67
N GLU A 113 -27.94 -16.15 -5.50
CA GLU A 113 -28.06 -14.78 -6.03
C GLU A 113 -27.54 -14.67 -7.47
N GLY A 114 -26.53 -15.47 -7.84
CA GLY A 114 -26.00 -15.46 -9.19
C GLY A 114 -24.63 -16.12 -9.33
N SER A 115 -23.95 -15.81 -10.44
CA SER A 115 -22.64 -16.37 -10.75
C SER A 115 -21.72 -15.35 -11.40
N ILE A 116 -20.43 -15.41 -11.10
CA ILE A 116 -19.38 -14.54 -11.64
C ILE A 116 -18.38 -15.39 -12.43
N LYS A 117 -18.12 -15.03 -13.69
CA LYS A 117 -17.06 -15.68 -14.47
C LYS A 117 -15.72 -15.03 -14.18
N ALA A 118 -14.65 -15.83 -14.08
CA ALA A 118 -13.30 -15.35 -13.76
C ALA A 118 -12.21 -16.21 -14.41
N HIS A 119 -10.95 -15.96 -14.03
CA HIS A 119 -9.77 -16.65 -14.51
C HIS A 119 -9.03 -17.31 -13.35
N ARG A 120 -8.86 -18.63 -13.40
CA ARG A 120 -8.13 -19.41 -12.40
C ARG A 120 -6.73 -18.89 -12.18
N ALA A 121 -6.05 -18.50 -13.26
CA ALA A 121 -4.68 -17.98 -13.21
C ALA A 121 -4.57 -16.72 -12.34
N ILE A 122 -5.52 -15.79 -12.46
CA ILE A 122 -5.50 -14.55 -11.68
C ILE A 122 -5.80 -14.87 -10.22
N LEU A 123 -6.86 -15.63 -9.94
CA LEU A 123 -7.24 -16.01 -8.58
C LEU A 123 -6.12 -16.78 -7.86
N ALA A 124 -5.47 -17.75 -8.53
CA ALA A 124 -4.34 -18.51 -7.98
C ALA A 124 -3.06 -17.69 -7.81
N SER A 125 -2.88 -16.63 -8.61
CA SER A 125 -1.74 -15.73 -8.44
C SER A 125 -1.87 -14.85 -7.20
N GLN A 126 -3.10 -14.52 -6.80
CA GLN A 126 -3.39 -13.63 -5.68
C GLN A 126 -3.64 -14.38 -4.36
N SER A 127 -4.02 -15.65 -4.41
CA SER A 127 -4.39 -16.44 -3.24
C SER A 127 -3.75 -17.84 -3.26
N PRO A 128 -2.95 -18.20 -2.23
CA PRO A 128 -2.43 -19.55 -2.10
C PRO A 128 -3.54 -20.59 -1.89
N VAL A 129 -4.68 -20.19 -1.30
CA VAL A 129 -5.86 -21.05 -1.14
C VAL A 129 -6.47 -21.39 -2.49
N PHE A 130 -6.72 -20.40 -3.36
CA PHE A 130 -7.17 -20.67 -4.73
C PHE A 130 -6.15 -21.47 -5.53
N ARG A 131 -4.86 -21.17 -5.38
CA ARG A 131 -3.79 -21.93 -6.04
C ARG A 131 -3.83 -23.40 -5.65
N SER A 132 -3.95 -23.69 -4.35
CA SER A 132 -4.07 -25.06 -3.85
C SER A 132 -5.35 -25.72 -4.36
N MET A 133 -6.50 -25.05 -4.22
CA MET A 133 -7.80 -25.52 -4.70
C MET A 133 -7.75 -25.96 -6.17
N PHE A 134 -7.14 -25.15 -7.03
CA PHE A 134 -7.06 -25.44 -8.47
C PHE A 134 -5.98 -26.44 -8.85
N SER A 135 -4.97 -26.66 -8.00
CA SER A 135 -3.90 -27.64 -8.25
C SER A 135 -4.35 -29.08 -7.93
N HIS A 136 -5.32 -29.25 -7.03
CA HIS A 136 -5.83 -30.56 -6.62
C HIS A 136 -7.06 -31.00 -7.43
N ASN A 137 -7.83 -30.05 -7.99
CA ASN A 137 -9.06 -30.31 -8.74
C ASN A 137 -8.85 -30.45 -10.27
N VAL A 138 -7.69 -30.94 -10.73
CA VAL A 138 -7.38 -31.06 -12.18
C VAL A 138 -8.09 -32.22 -12.89
N LYS A 139 -8.97 -32.93 -12.19
CA LYS A 139 -9.78 -34.02 -12.72
C LYS A 139 -11.25 -33.76 -12.40
N GLU A 140 -11.94 -32.98 -13.23
CA GLU A 140 -13.35 -33.18 -13.60
C GLU A 140 -13.83 -32.07 -14.55
N THR A 141 -13.99 -32.47 -15.81
CA THR A 141 -15.03 -32.13 -16.79
C THR A 141 -15.60 -30.71 -16.87
N ASP A 142 -15.43 -30.11 -18.07
CA ASP A 142 -16.27 -29.17 -18.84
C ASP A 142 -16.88 -27.90 -18.20
N LEU A 143 -16.99 -27.76 -16.89
CA LEU A 143 -17.42 -26.52 -16.23
C LEU A 143 -16.76 -26.41 -14.84
N SER A 144 -15.58 -25.77 -14.76
CA SER A 144 -14.96 -25.45 -13.47
C SER A 144 -15.84 -24.45 -12.71
N ILE A 145 -16.60 -24.94 -11.74
CA ILE A 145 -17.50 -24.16 -10.89
C ILE A 145 -17.00 -24.23 -9.45
N ILE A 146 -16.97 -23.09 -8.76
CA ILE A 146 -16.78 -23.02 -7.30
C ILE A 146 -17.94 -22.27 -6.66
N ASN A 147 -18.24 -22.59 -5.41
CA ASN A 147 -19.31 -21.93 -4.65
C ASN A 147 -18.72 -21.05 -3.55
N ILE A 148 -19.24 -19.83 -3.43
CA ILE A 148 -18.98 -18.89 -2.33
C ILE A 148 -20.32 -18.58 -1.69
N GLU A 149 -20.48 -18.98 -0.43
CA GLU A 149 -21.77 -18.90 0.29
C GLU A 149 -21.77 -17.84 1.40
N ASP A 150 -20.59 -17.34 1.74
CA ASP A 150 -20.33 -16.47 2.89
C ASP A 150 -20.34 -14.96 2.57
N MET A 151 -20.87 -14.57 1.40
CA MET A 151 -21.05 -13.16 1.04
C MET A 151 -22.14 -12.97 -0.03
N SER A 152 -22.63 -11.73 -0.18
CA SER A 152 -23.55 -11.34 -1.26
C SER A 152 -22.87 -11.30 -2.62
N ILE A 153 -23.64 -11.33 -3.71
CA ILE A 153 -23.11 -11.20 -5.08
C ILE A 153 -22.32 -9.90 -5.27
N GLU A 154 -22.76 -8.79 -4.64
CA GLU A 154 -22.07 -7.50 -4.73
C GLU A 154 -20.73 -7.49 -3.99
N ALA A 155 -20.68 -8.06 -2.79
CA ALA A 155 -19.45 -8.21 -2.02
C ALA A 155 -18.47 -9.15 -2.74
N CYS A 156 -18.96 -10.26 -3.29
CA CYS A 156 -18.14 -11.18 -4.09
C CYS A 156 -17.62 -10.50 -5.36
N GLN A 157 -18.43 -9.73 -6.07
CA GLN A 157 -17.97 -9.00 -7.25
C GLN A 157 -16.90 -7.97 -6.87
N THR A 158 -17.05 -7.29 -5.73
CA THR A 158 -16.05 -6.35 -5.20
C THR A 158 -14.74 -7.06 -4.83
N PHE A 159 -14.84 -8.24 -4.21
CA PHE A 159 -13.70 -9.10 -3.90
C PHE A 159 -12.95 -9.52 -5.16
N ILE A 160 -13.66 -10.02 -6.17
CA ILE A 160 -13.04 -10.41 -7.45
C ILE A 160 -12.43 -9.18 -8.14
N ASN A 161 -13.11 -8.04 -8.17
CA ASN A 161 -12.55 -6.81 -8.76
C ASN A 161 -11.27 -6.36 -8.05
N PHE A 162 -11.13 -6.57 -6.74
CA PHE A 162 -9.88 -6.30 -6.03
C PHE A 162 -8.72 -7.15 -6.59
N LEU A 163 -8.95 -8.44 -6.82
CA LEU A 163 -7.92 -9.36 -7.37
C LEU A 163 -7.51 -9.01 -8.80
N TYR A 164 -8.35 -8.30 -9.55
CA TYR A 164 -8.05 -7.80 -10.89
C TYR A 164 -7.47 -6.37 -10.86
N GLY A 165 -7.38 -5.74 -9.67
CA GLY A 165 -6.95 -4.37 -9.52
C GLY A 165 -7.92 -3.34 -10.10
N THR A 166 -9.21 -3.66 -10.13
CA THR A 166 -10.28 -2.83 -10.73
C THR A 166 -11.38 -2.45 -9.75
N VAL A 167 -11.16 -2.67 -8.45
CA VAL A 167 -12.10 -2.28 -7.40
C VAL A 167 -12.29 -0.76 -7.38
N ASN A 168 -13.54 -0.35 -7.14
CA ASN A 168 -13.88 1.06 -6.91
C ASN A 168 -13.89 1.34 -5.40
N ASP A 169 -13.38 2.50 -4.99
CA ASP A 169 -13.24 2.88 -3.58
C ASP A 169 -14.57 2.86 -2.82
N ASP A 170 -15.66 3.36 -3.40
CA ASP A 170 -16.98 3.38 -2.74
C ASP A 170 -17.49 1.95 -2.50
N LYS A 171 -17.33 1.07 -3.49
CA LYS A 171 -17.69 -0.36 -3.35
C LYS A 171 -16.79 -1.06 -2.35
N PHE A 172 -15.49 -0.75 -2.33
CA PHE A 172 -14.56 -1.26 -1.32
C PHE A 172 -15.02 -0.86 0.08
N LEU A 173 -15.28 0.43 0.31
CA LEU A 173 -15.71 0.95 1.60
C LEU A 173 -17.04 0.34 2.06
N MET A 174 -17.97 0.12 1.14
CA MET A 174 -19.28 -0.50 1.41
C MET A 174 -19.15 -1.95 1.87
N HIS A 175 -18.23 -2.73 1.30
CA HIS A 175 -18.09 -4.18 1.55
C HIS A 175 -16.85 -4.56 2.36
N ARG A 176 -16.11 -3.61 2.92
CA ARG A 176 -14.78 -3.84 3.56
C ARG A 176 -14.76 -4.89 4.67
N LEU A 177 -15.88 -5.13 5.37
CA LEU A 177 -15.99 -6.19 6.38
C LEU A 177 -16.09 -7.58 5.74
N ASP A 178 -16.92 -7.74 4.71
CA ASP A 178 -16.99 -8.97 3.91
C ASP A 178 -15.65 -9.26 3.23
N LEU A 179 -15.00 -8.21 2.71
CA LEU A 179 -13.67 -8.30 2.11
C LEU A 179 -12.60 -8.70 3.12
N LEU A 180 -12.69 -8.24 4.37
CA LEU A 180 -11.78 -8.65 5.44
C LEU A 180 -11.94 -10.14 5.75
N HIS A 181 -13.17 -10.63 5.81
CA HIS A 181 -13.44 -12.06 5.98
C HIS A 181 -12.86 -12.88 4.80
N ALA A 182 -13.10 -12.44 3.57
CA ALA A 182 -12.55 -13.06 2.38
C ALA A 182 -11.01 -13.06 2.37
N ALA A 183 -10.40 -11.97 2.81
CA ALA A 183 -8.94 -11.85 2.89
C ALA A 183 -8.32 -12.88 3.83
N ASP A 184 -8.95 -13.15 4.96
CA ASP A 184 -8.50 -14.18 5.90
C ASP A 184 -8.75 -15.59 5.33
N LYS A 185 -9.96 -15.86 4.83
CA LYS A 185 -10.36 -17.16 4.26
C LYS A 185 -9.50 -17.60 3.08
N TYR A 186 -9.17 -16.66 2.19
CA TYR A 186 -8.39 -16.93 0.98
C TYR A 186 -6.91 -16.57 1.13
N ASP A 187 -6.46 -16.17 2.32
CA ASP A 187 -5.08 -15.80 2.65
C ASP A 187 -4.49 -14.74 1.70
N ILE A 188 -5.15 -13.59 1.61
CA ILE A 188 -4.78 -12.47 0.74
C ILE A 188 -4.30 -11.31 1.60
N HIS A 189 -2.99 -11.26 1.82
CA HIS A 189 -2.35 -10.29 2.71
C HIS A 189 -2.66 -8.83 2.35
N ASP A 190 -2.55 -8.47 1.07
CA ASP A 190 -2.70 -7.08 0.62
C ASP A 190 -4.14 -6.58 0.79
N LEU A 191 -5.14 -7.46 0.61
CA LEU A 191 -6.54 -7.15 0.89
C LEU A 191 -6.76 -6.94 2.40
N ARG A 192 -6.18 -7.82 3.23
CA ARG A 192 -6.26 -7.70 4.70
C ARG A 192 -5.66 -6.37 5.17
N GLU A 193 -4.50 -5.97 4.64
CA GLU A 193 -3.87 -4.69 4.99
C GLU A 193 -4.69 -3.49 4.51
N ALA A 194 -5.26 -3.54 3.30
CA ALA A 194 -6.14 -2.51 2.78
C ALA A 194 -7.40 -2.34 3.64
N CYS A 195 -8.06 -3.45 4.02
CA CYS A 195 -9.21 -3.42 4.91
C CYS A 195 -8.85 -2.86 6.28
N GLN A 196 -7.72 -3.31 6.86
CA GLN A 196 -7.23 -2.79 8.15
C GLN A 196 -7.03 -1.28 8.08
N LYS A 197 -6.37 -0.77 7.04
CA LYS A 197 -6.11 0.65 6.89
C LYS A 197 -7.41 1.45 6.75
N SER A 198 -8.34 0.98 5.92
CA SER A 198 -9.66 1.61 5.76
C SER A 198 -10.41 1.68 7.10
N LEU A 199 -10.44 0.58 7.86
CA LEU A 199 -11.04 0.53 9.19
C LEU A 199 -10.31 1.36 10.24
N GLN A 200 -9.10 1.84 10.00
CA GLN A 200 -8.41 2.77 10.89
C GLN A 200 -8.81 4.23 10.61
N GLU A 201 -9.18 4.55 9.37
CA GLU A 201 -9.41 5.93 8.93
C GLU A 201 -10.73 6.52 9.44
N ASP A 202 -11.73 5.69 9.75
CA ASP A 202 -13.08 6.13 10.16
C ASP A 202 -13.54 5.52 11.50
N ILE A 203 -12.63 5.36 12.47
CA ILE A 203 -12.98 4.92 13.83
C ILE A 203 -13.83 5.97 14.54
N ASP A 204 -14.95 5.54 15.12
CA ASP A 204 -15.83 6.39 15.94
C ASP A 204 -16.43 5.63 17.13
N ALA A 205 -17.20 6.34 17.97
CA ALA A 205 -17.82 5.76 19.16
C ALA A 205 -18.84 4.65 18.84
N LYS A 206 -19.47 4.67 17.65
CA LYS A 206 -20.48 3.68 17.27
C LYS A 206 -19.84 2.36 16.82
N ASN A 207 -18.64 2.42 16.24
CA ASN A 207 -18.00 1.27 15.59
C ASN A 207 -16.74 0.74 16.31
N VAL A 208 -16.16 1.50 17.25
CA VAL A 208 -14.84 1.17 17.83
C VAL A 208 -14.81 -0.17 18.55
N LEU A 209 -15.89 -0.58 19.23
CA LEU A 209 -15.95 -1.84 19.97
C LEU A 209 -16.01 -3.04 19.01
N GLU A 210 -16.85 -2.98 17.98
CA GLU A 210 -16.91 -3.98 16.91
C GLU A 210 -15.55 -4.13 16.22
N ARG A 211 -14.94 -3.00 15.84
CA ARG A 211 -13.61 -2.99 15.20
C ARG A 211 -12.53 -3.55 16.10
N LEU A 212 -12.62 -3.32 17.41
CA LEU A 212 -11.68 -3.90 18.37
C LEU A 212 -11.82 -5.42 18.46
N GLN A 213 -13.05 -5.95 18.44
CA GLN A 213 -13.30 -7.40 18.37
C GLN A 213 -12.74 -7.99 17.08
N LEU A 214 -13.08 -7.39 15.92
CA LEU A 214 -12.57 -7.81 14.61
C LEU A 214 -11.05 -7.78 14.56
N ALA A 215 -10.43 -6.73 15.10
CA ALA A 215 -8.99 -6.60 15.11
C ALA A 215 -8.31 -7.68 15.97
N SER A 216 -8.94 -8.09 17.08
CA SER A 216 -8.45 -9.20 17.88
C SER A 216 -8.64 -10.54 17.16
N PHE A 217 -9.79 -10.75 16.53
CA PHE A 217 -10.13 -11.98 15.82
C PHE A 217 -9.22 -12.24 14.62
N TYR A 218 -9.05 -11.25 13.74
CA TYR A 218 -8.22 -11.34 12.53
C TYR A 218 -6.74 -10.98 12.77
N GLY A 219 -6.32 -10.73 14.01
CA GLY A 219 -4.93 -10.37 14.34
C GLY A 219 -4.46 -9.02 13.76
N LEU A 220 -5.36 -8.06 13.57
CA LEU A 220 -5.08 -6.75 12.97
C LEU A 220 -4.44 -5.77 13.97
N THR A 221 -3.13 -5.91 14.20
CA THR A 221 -2.43 -5.18 15.27
C THR A 221 -2.56 -3.66 15.16
N LYS A 222 -2.43 -3.08 13.95
CA LYS A 222 -2.48 -1.61 13.80
C LYS A 222 -3.89 -1.09 14.16
N LEU A 223 -4.94 -1.77 13.69
CA LEU A 223 -6.32 -1.41 14.00
C LEU A 223 -6.62 -1.53 15.49
N LYS A 224 -6.18 -2.63 16.13
CA LYS A 224 -6.32 -2.84 17.58
C LYS A 224 -5.70 -1.70 18.39
N ILE A 225 -4.48 -1.28 18.03
CA ILE A 225 -3.81 -0.14 18.67
C ILE A 225 -4.61 1.15 18.47
N SER A 226 -5.10 1.42 17.26
CA SER A 226 -5.92 2.62 16.98
C SER A 226 -7.22 2.64 17.78
N CYS A 227 -7.93 1.51 17.88
CA CYS A 227 -9.13 1.37 18.71
C CYS A 227 -8.83 1.62 20.20
N MET A 228 -7.75 1.03 20.73
CA MET A 228 -7.33 1.24 22.12
C MET A 228 -6.95 2.70 22.40
N GLN A 229 -6.23 3.34 21.48
CA GLN A 229 -5.93 4.77 21.57
C GLN A 229 -7.19 5.62 21.57
N TYR A 230 -8.16 5.31 20.71
CA TYR A 230 -9.44 6.01 20.68
C TYR A 230 -10.19 5.89 22.00
N LEU A 231 -10.38 4.66 22.50
CA LEU A 231 -11.12 4.40 23.73
C LEU A 231 -10.45 4.98 24.98
N VAL A 232 -9.16 4.69 25.16
CA VAL A 232 -8.46 4.95 26.42
C VAL A 232 -7.77 6.30 26.38
N LYS A 233 -6.91 6.54 25.39
CA LYS A 233 -6.08 7.76 25.35
C LYS A 233 -6.90 9.02 25.06
N PHE A 234 -7.93 8.94 24.22
CA PHE A 234 -8.85 10.06 23.99
C PHE A 234 -10.07 10.06 24.92
N GLY A 235 -10.13 9.14 25.88
CA GLY A 235 -11.20 9.08 26.88
C GLY A 235 -12.57 8.74 26.29
N LYS A 236 -12.65 8.20 25.07
CA LYS A 236 -13.93 7.85 24.42
C LYS A 236 -14.63 6.64 25.00
N ILE A 237 -14.00 5.95 25.94
CA ILE A 237 -14.62 4.89 26.73
C ILE A 237 -15.89 5.35 27.47
N TYR A 238 -15.99 6.63 27.85
CA TYR A 238 -17.18 7.18 28.50
C TYR A 238 -18.37 7.34 27.53
N ASP A 239 -18.09 7.51 26.23
CA ASP A 239 -19.10 7.68 25.19
C ASP A 239 -19.77 6.34 24.81
N VAL A 240 -19.18 5.21 25.20
CA VAL A 240 -19.62 3.84 24.82
C VAL A 240 -20.01 2.96 26.00
N GLN A 241 -20.28 3.53 27.18
CA GLN A 241 -20.50 2.75 28.42
C GLN A 241 -21.64 1.71 28.32
N GLY A 242 -22.71 2.04 27.58
CA GLY A 242 -23.82 1.11 27.35
C GLY A 242 -23.37 -0.13 26.58
N ASP A 243 -22.75 0.10 25.41
CA ASP A 243 -22.30 -0.98 24.51
C ASP A 243 -21.08 -1.74 25.05
N LEU A 244 -20.27 -1.09 25.90
CA LEU A 244 -19.11 -1.71 26.54
C LEU A 244 -19.51 -2.91 27.41
N THR A 245 -20.67 -2.85 28.09
CA THR A 245 -21.14 -3.98 28.90
C THR A 245 -21.43 -5.19 28.03
N THR A 246 -22.08 -4.99 26.88
CA THR A 246 -22.36 -6.04 25.89
C THR A 246 -21.06 -6.58 25.28
N PHE A 247 -20.11 -5.70 24.98
CA PHE A 247 -18.78 -6.09 24.50
C PHE A 247 -18.07 -6.99 25.52
N LEU A 248 -18.07 -6.63 26.80
CA LEU A 248 -17.40 -7.42 27.86
C LEU A 248 -18.04 -8.80 28.08
N GLN A 249 -19.29 -9.00 27.69
CA GLN A 249 -19.96 -10.30 27.77
C GLN A 249 -19.69 -11.21 26.56
N THR A 250 -19.36 -10.61 25.41
CA THR A 250 -19.21 -11.32 24.13
C THR A 250 -17.76 -11.46 23.68
N ALA A 251 -16.87 -10.55 24.12
CA ALA A 251 -15.47 -10.54 23.76
C ALA A 251 -14.70 -11.71 24.40
N ASP A 252 -13.61 -12.10 23.74
CA ASP A 252 -12.68 -13.07 24.28
C ASP A 252 -12.00 -12.56 25.58
N ARG A 253 -11.68 -13.48 26.49
CA ARG A 253 -11.12 -13.16 27.81
C ARG A 253 -9.77 -12.44 27.71
N ASP A 254 -8.94 -12.79 26.73
CA ASP A 254 -7.64 -12.16 26.56
C ASP A 254 -7.81 -10.71 26.09
N LEU A 255 -8.76 -10.46 25.19
CA LEU A 255 -9.10 -9.11 24.74
C LEU A 255 -9.62 -8.25 25.90
N ILE A 256 -10.50 -8.81 26.73
CA ILE A 256 -11.04 -8.13 27.92
C ILE A 256 -9.89 -7.76 28.86
N CYS A 257 -9.02 -8.72 29.19
CA CYS A 257 -7.84 -8.48 30.02
C CYS A 257 -6.99 -7.34 29.46
N GLU A 258 -6.72 -7.33 28.15
CA GLU A 258 -5.91 -6.29 27.52
C GLU A 258 -6.55 -4.90 27.62
N VAL A 259 -7.87 -4.80 27.42
CA VAL A 259 -8.62 -3.55 27.59
C VAL A 259 -8.48 -3.04 29.03
N PHE A 260 -8.65 -3.91 30.03
CA PHE A 260 -8.49 -3.54 31.43
C PHE A 260 -7.06 -3.07 31.76
N HIS A 261 -6.04 -3.77 31.28
CA HIS A 261 -4.64 -3.37 31.51
C HIS A 261 -4.36 -1.98 30.90
N GLN A 262 -4.82 -1.71 29.68
CA GLN A 262 -4.65 -0.41 29.04
C GLN A 262 -5.35 0.72 29.81
N ILE A 263 -6.57 0.49 30.33
CA ILE A 263 -7.30 1.46 31.14
C ILE A 263 -6.55 1.74 32.46
N LEU A 264 -6.05 0.71 33.12
CA LEU A 264 -5.30 0.86 34.37
C LEU A 264 -4.00 1.62 34.17
N ASP A 265 -3.27 1.35 33.08
CA ASP A 265 -2.02 2.04 32.79
C ASP A 265 -2.22 3.49 32.37
N ALA A 266 -3.33 3.81 31.70
CA ALA A 266 -3.67 5.19 31.40
C ALA A 266 -4.02 6.03 32.63
N ARG A 267 -4.53 5.42 33.71
CA ARG A 267 -4.83 6.11 34.98
C ARG A 267 -3.59 6.40 35.84
N LYS A 268 -2.46 5.75 35.56
CA LYS A 268 -1.19 5.94 36.29
C LYS A 268 -0.36 7.13 35.76
N LYS A 269 -0.75 7.72 34.64
CA LYS A 269 -0.10 8.89 34.01
C LYS A 269 -0.92 10.14 34.24
#